data_AF-A0A0G0ZYK3-F1
#
_entry.id   AF-A0A0G0ZYK3-F1
#
_cell.length_a   1.000
_cell.length_b   1.000
_cell.length_c   1.000
_cell.angle_alpha   90.00
_cell.angle_beta   90.00
_cell.angle_gamma   90.00
#
_symmetry.space_group_name_H-M   'P 1'
#
loop_
_entity.id
_entity.type
_entity.pdbx_description
1 polymer ?
#
loop_
_entity_poly.entity_id
_entity_poly.type
_entity_poly.pdbx_seq_one_letter_code
_entity_poly.pdbx_strand_id
1 'polypeptide(L)'
;MKMTWDYIAGFFDGEGSIIHNGKGYRATISQTDLDVLERIKQFLGYGQIFKTTKRKAHWKESWVYYIARQKDVYHFLVAIENHLIVKQQTASKAIPILKNKIKLQIERELKSEKNIVETKKLRKEGLTYRRIGRELGISWSHARRIILKHGGSSSVG
;
A
#
# COMPACT_ATOMS: atom_id res chain seq x y z
N MET A 1 7.40 2.32 29.69
CA MET A 1 8.18 1.35 28.90
C MET A 1 8.31 1.86 27.47
N LYS A 2 9.51 1.86 26.90
CA LYS A 2 9.70 2.23 25.48
C LYS A 2 9.27 1.04 24.61
N MET A 3 8.56 1.32 23.52
CA MET A 3 8.21 0.31 22.52
C MET A 3 9.48 -0.09 21.75
N THR A 4 9.68 -1.40 21.53
CA THR A 4 10.83 -1.95 20.80
C THR A 4 10.37 -2.93 19.72
N TRP A 5 11.24 -3.24 18.76
CA TRP A 5 10.95 -4.22 17.73
C TRP A 5 10.78 -5.64 18.29
N ASP A 6 11.54 -6.03 19.32
CA ASP A 6 11.36 -7.33 20.01
C ASP A 6 9.98 -7.47 20.64
N TYR A 7 9.50 -6.41 21.30
CA TYR A 7 8.17 -6.41 21.90
C TYR A 7 7.08 -6.55 20.82
N ILE A 8 7.18 -5.76 19.74
CA ILE A 8 6.22 -5.83 18.62
C ILE A 8 6.27 -7.20 17.95
N ALA A 9 7.45 -7.79 17.77
CA ALA A 9 7.61 -9.10 17.16
C ALA A 9 6.98 -10.20 18.01
N GLY A 10 7.21 -10.20 19.33
CA GLY A 10 6.54 -11.13 20.25
C GLY A 10 5.01 -11.00 20.19
N PHE A 11 4.52 -9.76 20.16
CA PHE A 11 3.08 -9.49 20.03
C PHE A 11 2.52 -9.97 18.68
N PHE A 12 3.25 -9.75 17.60
CA PHE A 12 2.89 -10.19 16.25
C PHE A 12 2.95 -11.73 16.11
N ASP A 13 3.88 -12.40 16.77
CA ASP A 13 3.93 -13.87 16.80
C ASP A 13 2.75 -14.47 17.57
N GLY A 14 2.27 -13.81 18.64
CA GLY A 14 1.08 -14.25 19.37
C GLY A 14 -0.23 -13.99 18.60
N GLU A 15 -0.44 -12.75 18.18
CA GLU A 15 -1.77 -12.26 17.73
C GLU A 15 -1.79 -11.71 16.31
N GLY A 16 -0.61 -11.63 15.70
CA GLY A 16 -0.43 -11.11 14.37
C GLY A 16 -0.90 -12.07 13.28
N SER A 17 -1.02 -11.56 12.06
CA SER A 17 -1.21 -12.37 10.87
C SER A 17 -0.65 -11.69 9.63
N ILE A 18 -0.08 -12.49 8.72
CA ILE A 18 0.34 -12.08 7.38
C ILE A 18 -0.64 -12.73 6.41
N ILE A 19 -1.49 -11.93 5.77
CA ILE A 19 -2.57 -12.41 4.88
C ILE A 19 -2.27 -11.98 3.45
N HIS A 20 -2.30 -12.93 2.51
CA HIS A 20 -2.23 -12.67 1.07
C HIS A 20 -3.61 -12.82 0.43
N ASN A 21 -4.10 -11.80 -0.30
CA ASN A 21 -5.44 -11.81 -0.91
C ASN A 21 -5.41 -11.75 -2.45
N GLY A 22 -4.32 -12.20 -3.07
CA GLY A 22 -4.09 -12.12 -4.53
C GLY A 22 -3.76 -10.71 -5.03
N LYS A 23 -4.33 -9.66 -4.41
CA LYS A 23 -4.03 -8.25 -4.71
C LYS A 23 -2.87 -7.69 -3.90
N GLY A 24 -2.35 -8.41 -2.90
CA GLY A 24 -1.21 -7.99 -2.08
C GLY A 24 -1.20 -8.65 -0.71
N TYR A 25 -0.30 -8.18 0.14
CA TYR A 25 -0.20 -8.61 1.53
C TYR A 25 -0.84 -7.60 2.48
N ARG A 26 -1.27 -8.11 3.63
CA ARG A 26 -1.74 -7.34 4.78
C ARG A 26 -1.08 -7.91 6.02
N ALA A 27 -0.71 -7.03 6.94
CA ALA A 27 -0.30 -7.41 8.29
C ALA A 27 -1.35 -6.90 9.28
N THR A 28 -1.78 -7.76 10.19
CA THR A 28 -2.81 -7.42 11.19
C THR A 28 -2.41 -7.88 12.56
N ILE A 29 -2.85 -7.18 13.61
CA ILE A 29 -2.74 -7.59 15.02
C ILE A 29 -4.12 -7.39 15.66
N SER A 30 -4.70 -8.43 16.25
CA SER A 30 -6.05 -8.37 16.85
C SER A 30 -5.95 -8.40 18.38
N GLN A 31 -6.53 -7.42 19.07
CA GLN A 31 -6.38 -7.30 20.53
C GLN A 31 -7.63 -6.68 21.18
N THR A 32 -7.90 -7.05 22.43
CA THR A 32 -8.95 -6.48 23.30
C THR A 32 -8.51 -5.24 24.07
N ASP A 33 -7.21 -5.01 24.21
CA ASP A 33 -6.65 -3.76 24.73
C ASP A 33 -6.31 -2.80 23.58
N LEU A 34 -7.08 -1.70 23.48
CA LEU A 34 -6.90 -0.67 22.47
C LEU A 34 -5.61 0.15 22.68
N ASP A 35 -5.20 0.38 23.93
CA ASP A 35 -4.05 1.24 24.25
C ASP A 35 -2.75 0.61 23.73
N VAL A 36 -2.65 -0.72 23.77
CA VAL A 36 -1.52 -1.45 23.18
C VAL A 36 -1.44 -1.21 21.67
N LEU A 37 -2.56 -1.29 20.96
CA LEU A 37 -2.60 -1.06 19.51
C LEU A 37 -2.27 0.39 19.16
N GLU A 38 -2.78 1.36 19.91
CA GLU A 38 -2.45 2.78 19.70
C GLU A 38 -0.96 3.07 19.93
N ARG A 39 -0.34 2.44 20.95
CA ARG A 39 1.11 2.55 21.17
C ARG A 39 1.92 1.93 20.02
N ILE A 40 1.48 0.78 19.50
CA ILE A 40 2.12 0.14 18.32
C ILE A 40 2.00 1.06 17.10
N LYS A 41 0.81 1.60 16.84
CA LYS A 41 0.57 2.55 15.74
C LYS A 41 1.43 3.81 15.89
N GLN A 42 1.52 4.38 17.09
CA GLN A 42 2.37 5.54 17.38
C GLN A 42 3.85 5.24 17.11
N PHE A 43 4.33 4.06 17.51
CA PHE A 43 5.71 3.64 17.26
C PHE A 43 6.00 3.45 15.76
N LEU A 44 5.07 2.84 15.02
CA LEU A 44 5.25 2.57 13.58
C LEU A 44 5.04 3.81 12.71
N GLY A 45 4.17 4.74 13.11
CA GLY A 45 3.85 5.95 12.34
C GLY A 45 2.94 5.73 11.13
N TYR A 46 2.43 4.50 10.93
CA TYR A 46 1.50 4.14 9.86
C TYR A 46 0.49 3.10 10.35
N GLY A 47 -0.30 2.53 9.42
CA GLY A 47 -1.38 1.59 9.75
C GLY A 47 -2.64 2.28 10.27
N GLN A 48 -3.69 1.49 10.49
CA GLN A 48 -5.00 1.94 10.96
C GLN A 48 -5.53 0.96 12.00
N ILE A 49 -6.35 1.44 12.95
CA ILE A 49 -7.01 0.60 13.94
C ILE A 49 -8.51 0.62 13.66
N PHE A 50 -9.12 -0.56 13.64
CA PHE A 50 -10.55 -0.71 13.43
C PHE A 50 -11.16 -1.49 14.59
N LYS A 51 -12.32 -1.05 15.08
CA LYS A 51 -13.13 -1.85 15.99
C LYS A 51 -13.73 -3.03 15.22
N THR A 52 -13.67 -4.21 15.79
CA THR A 52 -14.29 -5.41 15.19
C THR A 52 -15.72 -5.58 15.69
N THR A 53 -16.60 -6.06 14.82
CA THR A 53 -17.97 -6.39 15.19
C THR A 53 -17.97 -7.63 16.06
N LYS A 54 -18.62 -7.56 17.23
CA LYS A 54 -18.82 -8.72 18.10
C LYS A 54 -19.64 -9.78 17.36
N ARG A 55 -19.16 -11.03 17.34
CA ARG A 55 -19.95 -12.15 16.80
C ARG A 55 -21.00 -12.67 17.79
N LYS A 56 -20.76 -12.52 19.09
CA LYS A 56 -21.68 -12.88 20.17
C LYS A 56 -21.76 -11.74 21.18
N ALA A 57 -22.93 -11.49 21.75
CA ALA A 57 -23.16 -10.37 22.66
C ALA A 57 -22.24 -10.40 23.90
N HIS A 58 -21.92 -11.58 24.43
CA HIS A 58 -21.07 -11.76 25.62
C HIS A 58 -19.56 -11.67 25.33
N TRP A 59 -19.13 -11.52 24.08
CA TRP A 59 -17.71 -11.38 23.77
C TRP A 59 -17.23 -9.96 24.12
N LYS A 60 -15.99 -9.88 24.59
CA LYS A 60 -15.32 -8.61 24.81
C LYS A 60 -15.20 -7.86 23.49
N GLU A 61 -15.11 -6.54 23.58
CA GLU A 61 -14.75 -5.73 22.43
C GLU A 61 -13.33 -6.09 21.98
N SER A 62 -13.11 -6.10 20.67
CA SER A 62 -11.78 -6.29 20.10
C SER A 62 -11.55 -5.30 18.97
N TRP A 63 -10.29 -4.97 18.77
CA TRP A 63 -9.79 -4.06 17.76
C TRP A 63 -8.73 -4.78 16.93
N VAL A 64 -8.53 -4.29 15.71
CA VAL A 64 -7.50 -4.80 14.80
C VAL A 64 -6.65 -3.64 14.34
N TYR A 65 -5.36 -3.71 14.64
CA TYR A 65 -4.36 -2.89 13.96
C TYR A 65 -4.06 -3.52 12.60
N TYR A 66 -4.06 -2.70 11.56
CA TYR A 66 -4.16 -3.14 10.17
C TYR A 66 -3.23 -2.32 9.26
N ILE A 67 -2.31 -3.01 8.59
CA ILE A 67 -1.38 -2.45 7.61
C ILE A 67 -1.68 -3.07 6.25
N ALA A 68 -2.02 -2.24 5.25
CA ALA A 68 -2.36 -2.70 3.90
C ALA A 68 -1.64 -1.99 2.75
N ARG A 69 -1.03 -0.83 2.99
CA ARG A 69 -0.19 -0.20 1.97
C ARG A 69 1.05 -1.08 1.79
N GLN A 70 1.32 -1.52 0.56
CA GLN A 70 2.33 -2.55 0.31
C GLN A 70 3.74 -2.11 0.75
N LYS A 71 4.07 -0.82 0.59
CA LYS A 71 5.31 -0.22 1.10
C LYS A 71 5.41 -0.35 2.63
N ASP A 72 4.34 -0.02 3.35
CA ASP A 72 4.29 -0.10 4.81
C ASP A 72 4.36 -1.56 5.30
N VAL A 73 3.66 -2.50 4.64
CA VAL A 73 3.76 -3.94 4.97
C VAL A 73 5.19 -4.43 4.76
N TYR A 74 5.84 -4.04 3.67
CA TYR A 74 7.23 -4.39 3.40
C TYR A 74 8.17 -3.87 4.49
N HIS A 75 8.09 -2.56 4.82
CA HIS A 75 8.91 -1.96 5.87
C HIS A 75 8.69 -2.62 7.23
N PHE A 76 7.43 -2.89 7.57
CA PHE A 76 7.07 -3.58 8.80
C PHE A 76 7.70 -4.98 8.87
N LEU A 77 7.51 -5.81 7.83
CA LEU A 77 8.04 -7.17 7.82
C LEU A 77 9.57 -7.21 7.84
N VAL A 78 10.25 -6.36 7.08
CA VAL A 78 11.72 -6.27 7.10
C VAL A 78 12.23 -5.87 8.48
N ALA A 79 11.54 -4.96 9.17
CA ALA A 79 11.95 -4.51 10.50
C ALA A 79 11.79 -5.59 11.58
N ILE A 80 10.78 -6.46 11.48
CA ILE A 80 10.50 -7.48 12.49
C ILE A 80 11.05 -8.86 12.16
N GLU A 81 11.42 -9.16 10.91
CA GLU A 81 11.75 -10.52 10.45
C GLU A 81 12.76 -11.24 11.36
N ASN A 82 13.83 -10.55 11.74
CA ASN A 82 14.90 -11.11 12.58
C ASN A 82 14.50 -11.28 14.06
N HIS A 83 13.36 -10.72 14.46
CA HIS A 83 12.81 -10.80 15.81
C HIS A 83 11.65 -11.81 15.90
N LEU A 84 11.16 -12.33 14.76
CA LEU A 84 10.10 -13.34 14.72
C LEU A 84 10.66 -14.74 14.96
N ILE A 85 9.87 -15.57 15.62
CA ILE A 85 10.11 -17.00 15.86
C ILE A 85 9.05 -17.82 15.10
N VAL A 86 7.77 -17.59 15.37
CA VAL A 86 6.67 -18.43 14.85
C VAL A 86 6.39 -18.11 13.39
N LYS A 87 6.37 -16.82 13.04
CA LYS A 87 5.98 -16.34 11.70
C LYS A 87 7.16 -15.96 10.81
N GLN A 88 8.39 -16.24 11.23
CA GLN A 88 9.61 -15.86 10.52
C GLN A 88 9.59 -16.38 9.07
N GLN A 89 9.38 -17.68 8.87
CA GLN A 89 9.36 -18.27 7.53
C GLN A 89 8.29 -17.65 6.61
N THR A 90 7.12 -17.30 7.14
CA THR A 90 6.05 -16.64 6.38
C THR A 90 6.46 -15.22 6.00
N ALA A 91 7.09 -14.48 6.91
CA ALA A 91 7.64 -13.15 6.64
C ALA A 91 8.73 -13.21 5.56
N SER A 92 9.71 -14.11 5.70
CA SER A 92 10.80 -14.30 4.74
C SER A 92 10.33 -14.63 3.32
N LYS A 93 9.23 -15.38 3.20
CA LYS A 93 8.60 -15.64 1.89
C LYS A 93 7.87 -14.43 1.32
N ALA A 94 7.24 -13.61 2.15
CA ALA A 94 6.45 -12.45 1.72
C ALA A 94 7.31 -11.25 1.30
N ILE A 95 8.43 -11.00 1.99
CA ILE A 95 9.35 -9.87 1.76
C ILE A 95 9.81 -9.75 0.29
N PRO A 96 10.34 -10.79 -0.38
CA PRO A 96 10.79 -10.67 -1.78
C PRO A 96 9.63 -10.38 -2.74
N ILE A 97 8.45 -10.94 -2.49
CA ILE A 97 7.26 -10.71 -3.32
C ILE A 97 6.80 -9.26 -3.19
N LEU A 98 6.76 -8.74 -1.96
CA LEU A 98 6.46 -7.33 -1.69
C LEU A 98 7.47 -6.38 -2.33
N LYS A 99 8.76 -6.68 -2.21
CA LYS A 99 9.84 -5.89 -2.82
C LYS A 99 9.65 -5.77 -4.34
N ASN A 100 9.42 -6.90 -5.03
CA ASN A 100 9.19 -6.89 -6.47
C ASN A 100 7.92 -6.11 -6.84
N LYS A 101 6.85 -6.26 -6.05
CA LYS A 101 5.60 -5.53 -6.29
C LYS A 101 5.76 -4.01 -6.15
N ILE A 102 6.49 -3.56 -5.13
CA ILE A 102 6.80 -2.15 -4.93
C ILE A 102 7.64 -1.62 -6.10
N LYS A 103 8.64 -2.38 -6.54
CA LYS A 103 9.45 -2.04 -7.72
C LYS A 103 8.59 -1.83 -8.97
N LEU A 104 7.73 -2.80 -9.29
CA LEU A 104 6.82 -2.71 -10.44
C LEU A 104 5.83 -1.54 -10.31
N GLN A 105 5.40 -1.20 -9.10
CA GLN A 105 4.55 -0.04 -8.87
C GLN A 105 5.29 1.26 -9.17
N ILE A 106 6.52 1.41 -8.69
CA ILE A 106 7.36 2.60 -8.95
C ILE A 106 7.62 2.75 -10.46
N GLU A 107 7.96 1.67 -11.16
CA GLU A 107 8.16 1.70 -12.61
C GLU A 107 6.91 2.14 -13.38
N ARG A 108 5.72 1.70 -12.94
CA ARG A 108 4.43 2.12 -13.52
C ARG A 108 4.14 3.59 -13.24
N GLU A 109 4.42 4.06 -12.02
CA GLU A 109 4.26 5.46 -11.63
C GLU A 109 5.15 6.36 -12.51
N LEU A 110 6.45 6.06 -12.63
CA LEU A 110 7.39 6.78 -13.49
C LEU A 110 6.95 6.77 -14.96
N LYS A 111 6.53 5.62 -15.49
CA LYS A 111 6.03 5.52 -16.86
C LYS A 111 4.77 6.37 -17.05
N SER A 112 3.86 6.37 -16.07
CA SER A 112 2.65 7.19 -16.10
C SER A 112 2.98 8.68 -16.07
N GLU A 113 3.91 9.11 -15.23
CA GLU A 113 4.37 10.51 -15.16
C GLU A 113 5.00 10.96 -16.47
N LYS A 114 5.90 10.15 -17.04
CA LYS A 114 6.47 10.40 -18.37
C LYS A 114 5.38 10.53 -19.43
N ASN A 115 4.42 9.61 -19.44
CA ASN A 115 3.30 9.68 -20.37
C ASN A 115 2.46 10.93 -20.17
N ILE A 116 2.25 11.39 -18.94
CA ILE A 116 1.50 12.62 -18.64
C ILE A 116 2.23 13.83 -19.22
N VAL A 117 3.55 13.94 -18.98
CA VAL A 117 4.38 15.05 -19.45
C VAL A 117 4.40 15.08 -20.98
N GLU A 118 4.71 13.96 -21.63
CA GLU A 118 4.81 13.88 -23.09
C GLU A 118 3.45 14.08 -23.79
N THR A 119 2.37 13.51 -23.25
CA THR A 119 1.02 13.72 -23.80
C THR A 119 0.67 15.21 -23.78
N LYS A 120 0.98 15.92 -22.68
CA LYS A 120 0.75 17.37 -22.58
C LYS A 120 1.58 18.15 -23.60
N LYS A 121 2.85 17.80 -23.75
CA LYS A 121 3.76 18.42 -24.72
C LYS A 121 3.23 18.27 -26.15
N LEU A 122 3.01 17.03 -26.59
CA LEU A 122 2.49 16.74 -27.93
C LEU A 122 1.11 17.36 -28.17
N ARG A 123 0.27 17.46 -27.13
CA ARG A 123 -1.02 18.13 -27.26
C ARG A 123 -0.87 19.64 -27.50
N LYS A 124 0.08 20.31 -26.83
CA LYS A 124 0.41 21.72 -27.07
C LYS A 124 0.95 21.97 -28.49
N GLU A 125 1.65 20.99 -29.06
CA GLU A 125 2.11 20.99 -30.46
C GLU A 125 0.98 20.74 -31.47
N GLY A 126 -0.28 20.63 -31.02
CA GLY A 126 -1.45 20.50 -31.90
C GLY A 126 -1.80 19.07 -32.30
N LEU A 127 -1.08 18.04 -31.82
CA LEU A 127 -1.37 16.66 -32.21
C LEU A 127 -2.73 16.20 -31.68
N THR A 128 -3.42 15.40 -32.49
CA THR A 128 -4.68 14.73 -32.10
C THR A 128 -4.41 13.59 -31.12
N TYR A 129 -5.39 13.25 -30.28
CA TYR A 129 -5.25 12.15 -29.30
C TYR A 129 -4.87 10.80 -29.93
N ARG A 130 -5.33 10.54 -31.16
CA ARG A 130 -4.98 9.31 -31.90
C ARG A 130 -3.51 9.28 -32.28
N ARG A 131 -2.96 10.41 -32.77
CA ARG A 131 -1.54 10.52 -33.11
C ARG A 131 -0.69 10.40 -31.85
N ILE A 132 -1.04 11.12 -30.77
CA ILE A 132 -0.36 11.02 -29.47
C ILE A 132 -0.31 9.56 -28.97
N GLY A 133 -1.44 8.84 -29.06
CA GLY A 133 -1.49 7.42 -28.68
C GLY A 133 -0.52 6.55 -29.48
N ARG A 134 -0.43 6.78 -30.80
CA ARG A 134 0.52 6.08 -31.68
C ARG A 134 1.97 6.38 -31.30
N GLU A 135 2.32 7.65 -31.10
CA GLU A 135 3.70 8.07 -30.75
C GLU A 135 4.16 7.51 -29.40
N LEU A 136 3.27 7.48 -28.40
CA LEU A 136 3.61 7.05 -27.03
C LEU A 136 3.33 5.57 -26.75
N GLY A 137 2.81 4.82 -27.74
CA GLY A 137 2.42 3.43 -27.54
C GLY A 137 1.31 3.25 -26.50
N ILE A 138 0.37 4.20 -26.42
CA ILE A 138 -0.80 4.15 -25.52
C ILE A 138 -2.11 4.27 -26.33
N SER A 139 -3.23 3.84 -25.77
CA SER A 139 -4.51 4.03 -26.47
C SER A 139 -4.89 5.51 -26.55
N TRP A 140 -5.55 5.90 -27.64
CA TRP A 140 -6.02 7.29 -27.82
C TRP A 140 -6.95 7.73 -26.67
N SER A 141 -7.74 6.81 -26.11
CA SER A 141 -8.60 7.06 -24.94
C SER A 141 -7.78 7.33 -23.67
N HIS A 142 -6.62 6.69 -23.51
CA HIS A 142 -5.70 6.99 -22.43
C HIS A 142 -5.12 8.40 -22.59
N ALA A 143 -4.60 8.74 -23.77
CA ALA A 143 -4.10 10.08 -24.07
C ALA A 143 -5.15 11.18 -23.78
N ARG A 144 -6.40 10.97 -24.21
CA ARG A 144 -7.52 11.88 -23.90
C ARG A 144 -7.75 12.04 -22.40
N ARG A 145 -7.80 10.94 -21.63
CA ARG A 145 -8.02 10.99 -20.17
C ARG A 145 -6.90 11.74 -19.44
N ILE A 146 -5.65 11.59 -19.86
CA ILE A 146 -4.52 12.35 -19.32
C ILE A 146 -4.76 13.85 -19.46
N ILE A 147 -5.14 14.31 -20.66
CA ILE A 147 -5.39 15.73 -20.93
C ILE A 147 -6.60 16.23 -20.14
N LEU A 148 -7.71 15.48 -20.06
CA LEU A 148 -8.88 15.92 -19.29
C LEU A 148 -8.58 16.02 -17.79
N LYS A 149 -7.83 15.08 -17.23
CA LYS A 149 -7.54 15.04 -15.79
C LYS A 149 -6.47 16.06 -15.36
N HIS A 150 -5.49 16.34 -16.22
CA HIS A 150 -4.31 17.12 -15.86
C HIS A 150 -4.08 18.37 -16.71
N GLY A 151 -4.91 18.58 -17.73
CA GLY A 151 -4.75 19.66 -18.72
C GLY A 151 -5.69 20.83 -18.52
N GLY A 152 -6.29 20.99 -17.33
CA GLY A 152 -7.05 22.16 -16.86
C GLY A 152 -7.67 23.03 -17.95
N SER A 153 -8.98 22.84 -18.18
CA SER A 153 -9.90 23.78 -18.85
C SER A 153 -9.25 24.82 -19.75
N SER A 154 -8.67 24.40 -20.87
CA SER A 154 -8.46 25.32 -22.00
C SER A 154 -9.69 25.17 -22.90
N SER A 155 -10.69 25.98 -22.58
CA SER A 155 -11.80 26.33 -23.48
C SER A 155 -11.23 26.70 -24.84
N VAL A 156 -11.51 25.88 -25.84
CA VAL A 156 -11.42 26.27 -27.25
C VAL A 156 -12.87 26.29 -27.73
N GLY A 157 -13.44 27.49 -27.74
CA GLY A 157 -14.54 27.84 -28.62
C GLY A 157 -14.04 28.02 -30.05
#